data_AF-A0A0A8K7T5-F1
#
_entry.id   AF-A0A0A8K7T5-F1
#
_cell.length_a   1.000
_cell.length_b   1.000
_cell.length_c   1.000
_cell.angle_alpha   90.00
_cell.angle_beta   90.00
_cell.angle_gamma   90.00
#
_symmetry.space_group_name_H-M   'P 1'
#
loop_
_entity.id
_entity.type
_entity.pdbx_description
1 polymer ?
#
loop_
_entity_poly.entity_id
_entity_poly.type
_entity_poly.pdbx_seq_one_letter_code
_entity_poly.pdbx_strand_id
1 'polypeptide(L)'
;MYLPNSLTFANGTALTMTAVANAPAPWAVFASGSGGDGEIYKLESPADPELLNGNKLCGMPGQPVTYVMIAPNPKGDEMVLGVFTGEDAPTAESDPCATYSYEL
;
A
#
# COMPACT_ATOMS: atom_id res chain seq x y z
N MET A 1 19.07 4.57 -2.37
CA MET A 1 17.79 3.87 -2.56
C MET A 1 16.75 4.93 -2.86
N TYR A 2 16.10 4.89 -4.02
CA TYR A 2 15.07 5.86 -4.37
C TYR A 2 13.74 5.36 -3.81
N LEU A 3 13.18 6.08 -2.84
CA LEU A 3 11.85 5.77 -2.32
C LEU A 3 10.81 6.46 -3.20
N PRO A 4 9.77 5.76 -3.69
CA PRO A 4 8.68 6.41 -4.41
C PRO A 4 8.00 7.48 -3.54
N ASN A 5 7.52 8.53 -4.19
CA ASN A 5 6.75 9.60 -3.56
C ASN A 5 5.34 9.76 -4.17
N SER A 6 4.99 8.91 -5.13
CA SER A 6 3.69 8.93 -5.78
C SER A 6 3.24 7.55 -6.22
N LEU A 7 1.95 7.27 -6.09
CA LEU A 7 1.29 6.10 -6.66
C LEU A 7 0.42 6.59 -7.82
N THR A 8 0.76 6.21 -9.05
CA THR A 8 0.04 6.65 -10.25
C THR A 8 -0.78 5.50 -10.81
N PHE A 9 -2.08 5.72 -10.97
CA PHE A 9 -3.00 4.76 -11.54
C PHE A 9 -3.08 4.89 -13.05
N ALA A 10 -3.51 3.83 -13.73
CA ALA A 10 -3.62 3.79 -15.18
C ALA A 10 -4.60 4.83 -15.76
N ASN A 11 -5.54 5.35 -14.96
CA ASN A 11 -6.43 6.44 -15.36
C ASN A 11 -5.79 7.85 -15.25
N GLY A 12 -4.50 7.93 -14.89
CA GLY A 12 -3.77 9.18 -14.70
C GLY A 12 -3.93 9.83 -13.33
N THR A 13 -4.80 9.31 -12.46
CA THR A 13 -4.90 9.77 -11.06
C THR A 13 -3.61 9.42 -10.33
N ALA A 14 -3.11 10.33 -9.51
CA ALA A 14 -1.93 10.09 -8.69
C ALA A 14 -2.20 10.45 -7.23
N LEU A 15 -1.61 9.67 -6.33
CA LEU A 15 -1.59 9.95 -4.89
C LEU A 15 -0.17 10.28 -4.48
N THR A 16 0.03 11.49 -3.96
CA THR A 16 1.32 11.88 -3.36
C THR A 16 1.44 11.24 -1.98
N MET A 17 2.65 10.75 -1.68
CA MET A 17 2.92 10.06 -0.43
C MET A 17 4.31 10.38 0.12
N THR A 18 4.42 10.34 1.44
CA THR A 18 5.68 10.55 2.16
C THR A 18 6.02 9.30 2.96
N ALA A 19 7.28 8.85 2.86
CA ALA A 19 7.78 7.74 3.66
C ALA A 19 7.74 8.09 5.16
N VAL A 20 7.19 7.21 5.99
CA VAL A 20 7.01 7.45 7.43
C VAL A 20 7.93 6.58 8.26
N ALA A 21 8.09 5.31 7.86
CA ALA A 21 8.89 4.36 8.57
C ALA A 21 9.34 3.23 7.64
N ASN A 22 10.54 2.72 7.88
CA ASN A 22 10.85 1.35 7.50
C ASN A 22 10.06 0.44 8.43
N ALA A 23 9.41 -0.58 7.89
CA ALA A 23 8.67 -1.56 8.66
C ALA A 23 9.37 -2.91 8.58
N PRO A 24 10.43 -3.11 9.40
CA PRO A 24 11.14 -4.37 9.47
C PRO A 24 10.32 -5.37 10.28
N ALA A 25 9.49 -6.17 9.62
CA ALA A 25 8.73 -7.26 10.24
C ALA A 25 8.07 -8.12 9.16
N PRO A 26 7.77 -9.40 9.44
CA PRO A 26 7.15 -10.26 8.46
C PRO A 26 5.70 -9.81 8.26
N TRP A 27 5.44 -9.10 7.16
CA TRP A 27 4.11 -8.82 6.61
C TRP A 27 3.47 -10.12 6.05
N ALA A 28 3.58 -11.22 6.81
CA ALA A 28 3.30 -12.59 6.39
C ALA A 28 1.85 -12.80 5.91
N VAL A 29 0.93 -11.92 6.35
CA VAL A 29 -0.49 -11.90 5.98
C VAL A 29 -0.75 -11.36 4.58
N PHE A 30 0.15 -10.55 4.01
CA PHE A 30 -0.10 -9.85 2.74
C PHE A 30 0.25 -10.69 1.52
N ALA A 31 1.25 -11.55 1.64
CA ALA A 31 1.68 -12.42 0.57
C ALA A 31 2.18 -13.72 1.19
N SER A 32 1.27 -14.64 1.51
CA SER A 32 1.55 -16.06 1.78
C SER A 32 2.92 -16.37 2.45
N GLY A 33 3.29 -15.71 3.55
CA GLY A 33 4.56 -15.93 4.25
C GLY A 33 5.76 -15.10 3.78
N SER A 34 5.55 -13.83 3.40
CA SER A 34 6.62 -12.93 2.96
C SER A 34 7.35 -12.24 4.11
N GLY A 35 8.64 -12.54 4.28
CA GLY A 35 9.55 -11.90 5.24
C GLY A 35 10.41 -10.79 4.62
N GLY A 36 9.84 -9.96 3.73
CA GLY A 36 10.52 -8.79 3.17
C GLY A 36 10.32 -7.56 4.06
N ASP A 37 11.37 -6.74 4.21
CA ASP A 37 11.23 -5.40 4.77
C ASP A 37 10.33 -4.59 3.83
N GLY A 38 9.28 -3.99 4.39
CA GLY A 38 8.36 -3.12 3.65
C GLY A 38 8.55 -1.67 4.07
N GLU A 39 8.20 -0.75 3.18
CA GLU A 39 8.20 0.68 3.45
C GLU A 39 6.77 1.19 3.56
N ILE A 40 6.49 1.91 4.66
CA ILE A 40 5.20 2.54 4.91
C ILE A 40 5.23 3.99 4.44
N TYR A 41 4.21 4.36 3.69
CA TYR A 41 3.99 5.71 3.21
C TYR A 41 2.64 6.22 3.69
N LYS A 42 2.61 7.49 4.07
CA LYS A 42 1.38 8.23 4.36
C LYS A 42 0.97 9.02 3.12
N LEU A 43 -0.30 8.95 2.75
CA LEU A 43 -0.86 9.80 1.72
C LEU A 43 -0.95 11.24 2.24
N GLU A 44 -0.48 12.19 1.44
CA GLU A 44 -0.57 13.61 1.80
C GLU A 44 -2.02 14.11 1.87
N SER A 45 -2.88 13.53 1.01
CA SER A 45 -4.32 13.76 1.00
C SER A 45 -5.03 12.41 1.00
N PRO A 46 -5.70 12.03 2.11
CA PRO A 46 -6.44 10.78 2.17
C PRO A 46 -7.50 10.71 1.07
N ALA A 47 -7.53 9.60 0.34
CA ALA A 47 -8.42 9.42 -0.79
C ALA A 47 -8.71 7.94 -1.04
N ASP A 48 -9.85 7.64 -1.66
CA ASP A 48 -10.17 6.29 -2.14
C ASP A 48 -10.54 6.38 -3.64
N PRO A 49 -9.53 6.48 -4.52
CA PRO A 49 -9.76 6.71 -5.94
C PRO A 49 -10.39 5.49 -6.62
N GLU A 50 -11.06 5.75 -7.75
CA GLU A 50 -11.55 4.69 -8.61
C GLU A 50 -10.42 4.15 -9.46
N LEU A 51 -10.32 2.83 -9.51
CA LEU A 51 -9.44 2.06 -10.36
C LEU A 51 -10.09 1.83 -11.73
N LEU A 52 -9.31 1.24 -12.64
CA LEU A 52 -9.86 0.69 -13.87
C LEU A 52 -10.98 -0.31 -13.50
N ASN A 53 -12.13 -0.17 -14.17
CA ASN A 53 -13.37 -0.93 -13.92
C ASN A 53 -14.24 -0.45 -12.75
N GLY A 54 -13.96 0.72 -12.17
CA GLY A 54 -14.87 1.37 -11.20
C GLY A 54 -14.79 0.85 -9.76
N ASN A 55 -13.93 -0.15 -9.51
CA ASN A 55 -13.60 -0.56 -8.15
C ASN A 55 -12.83 0.56 -7.44
N LYS A 56 -13.07 0.76 -6.15
CA LYS A 56 -12.29 1.68 -5.33
C LYS A 56 -10.98 1.01 -4.89
N LEU A 57 -9.96 1.81 -4.56
CA LEU A 57 -8.67 1.33 -4.08
C LEU A 57 -8.79 0.53 -2.77
N CYS A 58 -9.73 0.93 -1.91
CA CYS A 58 -10.04 0.26 -0.64
C CYS A 58 -11.53 -0.08 -0.57
N GLY A 59 -12.39 0.83 -1.01
CA GLY A 59 -13.84 0.60 -1.11
C GLY A 59 -14.57 0.59 0.22
N MET A 60 -13.93 1.01 1.32
CA MET A 60 -14.57 1.12 2.63
C MET A 60 -15.38 2.42 2.73
N PRO A 61 -16.71 2.36 2.90
CA PRO A 61 -17.56 3.55 2.90
C PRO A 61 -17.17 4.53 4.01
N GLY A 62 -16.88 5.78 3.64
CA GLY A 62 -16.53 6.85 4.58
C GLY A 62 -15.12 6.73 5.20
N GLN A 63 -14.30 5.78 4.73
CA GLN A 63 -12.94 5.57 5.24
C GLN A 63 -11.94 5.73 4.09
N PRO A 64 -11.38 6.93 3.89
CA PRO A 64 -10.40 7.14 2.84
C PRO A 64 -9.11 6.35 3.15
N VAL A 65 -8.37 5.99 2.10
CA VAL A 65 -7.01 5.46 2.26
C VAL A 65 -6.13 6.56 2.82
N THR A 66 -5.29 6.19 3.78
CA THR A 66 -4.40 7.11 4.50
C THR A 66 -2.95 6.63 4.46
N TYR A 67 -2.74 5.32 4.39
CA TYR A 67 -1.42 4.73 4.32
C TYR A 67 -1.37 3.64 3.25
N VAL A 68 -0.18 3.48 2.69
CA VAL A 68 0.15 2.33 1.85
C VAL A 68 1.48 1.73 2.32
N MET A 69 1.62 0.42 2.17
CA MET A 69 2.87 -0.30 2.36
C MET A 69 3.30 -0.86 1.01
N ILE A 70 4.57 -0.67 0.66
CA ILE A 70 5.17 -1.26 -0.54
C ILE A 70 6.26 -2.23 -0.06
N ALA A 71 6.23 -3.47 -0.53
CA ALA A 71 7.25 -4.46 -0.21
C ALA A 71 7.54 -5.37 -1.41
N PRO A 72 8.78 -5.86 -1.58
CA PRO A 72 9.07 -6.91 -2.54
C PRO A 72 8.40 -8.23 -2.11
N ASN A 73 7.87 -8.99 -3.06
CA ASN A 73 7.42 -10.35 -2.85
C ASN A 73 8.65 -11.27 -2.82
N PRO A 74 9.00 -11.92 -1.69
CA PRO A 74 10.17 -12.79 -1.60
C PRO A 74 10.04 -14.09 -2.40
N LYS A 75 8.86 -14.41 -2.95
CA LYS A 75 8.62 -15.62 -3.75
C LYS A 75 8.76 -15.40 -5.26
N GLY A 76 8.99 -14.19 -5.73
CA GLY A 76 9.08 -13.88 -7.17
C GLY A 76 9.51 -12.46 -7.46
N ASP A 77 9.48 -12.07 -8.73
CA ASP A 77 9.84 -10.72 -9.20
C ASP A 77 8.62 -9.78 -9.17
N GLU A 78 7.93 -9.75 -8.03
CA GLU A 78 6.72 -8.93 -7.84
C GLU A 78 6.90 -7.96 -6.67
N MET A 79 6.15 -6.86 -6.70
CA MET A 79 5.94 -5.96 -5.57
C MET A 79 4.52 -6.14 -5.03
N VAL A 80 4.35 -5.95 -3.74
CA VAL A 80 3.06 -5.96 -3.04
C VAL A 80 2.76 -4.55 -2.55
N LEU A 81 1.51 -4.11 -2.74
CA LEU A 81 0.96 -2.91 -2.12
C LEU A 81 -0.13 -3.32 -1.12
N GLY A 82 0.11 -3.06 0.16
CA GLY A 82 -0.92 -3.08 1.19
C GLY A 82 -1.57 -1.69 1.31
N VAL A 83 -2.90 -1.65 1.40
CA VAL A 83 -3.69 -0.41 1.48
C VAL A 83 -4.40 -0.34 2.84
N PHE A 84 -4.28 0.80 3.52
CA PHE A 84 -4.80 0.97 4.88
C PHE A 84 -5.59 2.27 5.06
N THR A 85 -6.53 2.22 6.00
CA THR A 85 -7.28 3.37 6.51
C THR A 85 -6.93 3.58 7.99
N GLY A 86 -7.21 4.77 8.53
CA GLY A 86 -6.98 5.08 9.94
C GLY A 86 -6.08 6.29 10.16
N GLU A 87 -5.92 6.67 11.43
CA GLU A 87 -5.13 7.84 11.81
C GLU A 87 -3.66 7.50 12.04
N ASP A 88 -3.41 6.34 12.65
CA ASP A 88 -2.08 5.84 12.99
C ASP A 88 -1.45 5.06 11.84
N ALA A 89 -0.11 5.09 11.77
CA ALA A 89 0.63 4.30 10.80
C ALA A 89 0.42 2.80 11.06
N PRO A 90 0.21 1.98 10.02
CA PRO A 90 0.00 0.55 10.18
C PRO A 90 1.23 -0.13 10.77
N THR A 91 1.00 -1.20 11.51
CA THR A 91 2.03 -2.12 12.00
C THR A 91 1.96 -3.44 11.24
N ALA A 92 2.91 -4.34 11.47
CA ALA A 92 2.90 -5.67 10.86
C ALA A 92 1.67 -6.53 11.24
N GLU A 93 0.96 -6.15 12.30
CA GLU A 93 -0.28 -6.79 12.76
C GLU A 93 -1.54 -6.11 12.20
N SER A 94 -1.39 -5.00 11.47
CA SER A 94 -2.52 -4.28 10.88
C SER A 94 -3.03 -5.02 9.65
N ASP A 95 -4.35 -5.18 9.57
CA ASP A 95 -5.02 -5.76 8.42
C ASP A 95 -5.22 -4.69 7.32
N PRO A 96 -4.83 -4.95 6.07
CA PRO A 96 -5.15 -4.06 4.97
C PRO A 96 -6.62 -4.17 4.59
N CYS A 97 -7.16 -3.09 4.05
CA CYS A 97 -8.46 -3.16 3.38
C CYS A 97 -8.36 -3.72 1.95
N ALA A 98 -7.20 -3.57 1.31
CA ALA A 98 -6.91 -4.15 0.01
C ALA A 98 -5.43 -4.47 -0.13
N THR A 99 -5.14 -5.52 -0.90
CA THR A 99 -3.79 -5.93 -1.25
C THR A 99 -3.70 -6.13 -2.76
N TYR A 100 -2.63 -5.62 -3.36
CA TYR A 100 -2.36 -5.73 -4.79
C TYR A 100 -0.94 -6.26 -5.00
N SER A 101 -0.76 -7.05 -6.05
CA SER A 101 0.56 -7.49 -6.52
C SER A 101 0.82 -6.95 -7.92
N TYR A 102 2.06 -6.59 -8.20
CA TYR A 102 2.50 -6.06 -9.49
C TYR A 102 3.81 -6.73 -9.89
N GLU A 103 3.89 -7.18 -11.13
CA GLU A 103 5.16 -7.62 -11.70
C GLU A 103 6.07 -6.40 -11.97
N LEU A 104 7.37 -6.58 -11.78
CA LEU A 104 8.40 -5.56 -12.03
C LEU A 104 8.82 -5.47 -13.50
#